data_AF-A0A819TG32-F1
#
_entry.id   AF-A0A819TG32-F1
#
_cell.length_a   1.000
_cell.length_b   1.000
_cell.length_c   1.000
_cell.angle_alpha   90.00
_cell.angle_beta   90.00
_cell.angle_gamma   90.00
#
_symmetry.space_group_name_H-M   'P 1'
#
loop_
_entity.id
_entity.type
_entity.pdbx_description
1 polymer ?
#
loop_
_entity_poly.entity_id
_entity_poly.type
_entity_poly.pdbx_seq_one_letter_code
_entity_poly.pdbx_strand_id
1 'polypeptide(L)'
;MSTTFITPDLTHSTRLVLSDLESLRHEYNLLLSSTIDEDKCQRLHQSLESIDLGIDEAFVMLELDNHLENLDSEIHKLTLQVQRLTQENSWLRDELSLTEKNLQTSTQIRQDYERDIDLLNESLISSPSTSDNFELTNSVDINTDTPIETKEQIQINSNSETKNHSEIPPRFRTLHNLVIQYAQAGRYEVAVPLCRQALEDLEKTHGHTHPDVATMLNILALVYRDQNKFKEALQLLTEALTIREKTLGHEHPAVAATLNNLAVLYGKKNRYKEAGKASTAIF
;
A
#
# COMPACT_ATOMS: atom_id res chain seq x y z
N MET A 1 28.21 13.20 2.11
CA MET A 1 29.68 13.00 2.13
C MET A 1 29.99 12.05 1.00
N SER A 2 30.81 12.51 0.07
CA SER A 2 30.94 11.97 -1.29
C SER A 2 32.06 10.95 -1.38
N THR A 3 31.76 9.67 -1.16
CA THR A 3 32.72 8.55 -1.37
C THR A 3 32.52 7.84 -2.71
N THR A 4 31.43 8.10 -3.41
CA THR A 4 30.93 7.29 -4.54
C THR A 4 31.71 7.42 -5.86
N PHE A 5 32.72 8.30 -5.95
CA PHE A 5 33.43 8.55 -7.22
C PHE A 5 34.84 7.96 -7.29
N ILE A 6 35.36 7.36 -6.20
CA ILE A 6 36.77 6.91 -6.15
C ILE A 6 36.92 5.39 -6.35
N THR A 7 35.89 4.59 -6.06
CA THR A 7 35.93 3.12 -6.15
C THR A 7 35.93 2.53 -7.57
N PRO A 8 35.18 3.06 -8.58
CA PRO A 8 35.07 2.36 -9.86
C PRO A 8 36.37 2.38 -10.68
N ASP A 9 37.11 3.49 -10.62
CA ASP A 9 38.42 3.59 -11.29
C ASP A 9 39.47 2.72 -10.60
N LEU A 10 39.41 2.61 -9.26
CA LEU A 10 40.33 1.78 -8.51
C LEU A 10 40.09 0.30 -8.78
N THR A 11 38.83 -0.17 -8.77
CA THR A 11 38.51 -1.58 -9.06
C THR A 11 38.85 -2.00 -10.49
N HIS A 12 38.65 -1.09 -11.45
CA HIS A 12 39.04 -1.34 -12.82
C HIS A 12 40.57 -1.44 -12.95
N SER A 13 41.29 -0.51 -12.29
CA SER A 13 42.74 -0.52 -12.25
C SER A 13 43.30 -1.78 -11.57
N THR A 14 42.67 -2.26 -10.49
CA THR A 14 43.13 -3.46 -9.77
C THR A 14 42.85 -4.74 -10.54
N ARG A 15 41.74 -4.83 -11.28
CA ARG A 15 41.48 -5.93 -12.21
C ARG A 15 42.48 -5.95 -13.37
N LEU A 16 42.86 -4.79 -13.90
CA LEU A 16 43.89 -4.69 -14.94
C LEU A 16 45.25 -5.16 -14.40
N VAL A 17 45.67 -4.67 -13.24
CA VAL A 17 46.92 -5.10 -12.59
C VAL A 17 46.93 -6.60 -12.34
N LEU A 18 45.81 -7.18 -11.88
CA LEU A 18 45.68 -8.62 -11.66
C LEU A 18 45.86 -9.40 -12.98
N SER A 19 45.19 -8.99 -14.06
CA SER A 19 45.34 -9.61 -15.39
C SER A 19 46.77 -9.52 -15.93
N ASP A 20 47.43 -8.38 -15.72
CA ASP A 20 48.81 -8.16 -16.16
C ASP A 20 49.79 -9.02 -15.35
N LEU A 21 49.58 -9.16 -14.04
CA LEU A 21 50.38 -10.02 -13.16
C LEU A 21 50.18 -11.51 -13.46
N GLU A 22 48.95 -11.95 -13.77
CA GLU A 22 48.68 -13.32 -14.19
C GLU A 22 49.37 -13.67 -15.52
N SER A 23 49.39 -12.72 -16.45
CA SER A 23 50.11 -12.86 -17.72
C SER A 23 51.63 -12.97 -17.49
N LEU A 24 52.18 -12.10 -16.65
CA LEU A 24 53.60 -12.11 -16.29
C LEU A 24 53.99 -13.42 -15.56
N ARG A 25 53.14 -13.90 -14.64
CA ARG A 25 53.30 -15.20 -13.97
C ARG A 25 53.36 -16.35 -14.97
N HIS A 26 52.52 -16.33 -16.00
CA HIS A 26 52.54 -17.35 -17.05
C HIS A 26 53.86 -17.34 -17.84
N GLU A 27 54.34 -16.16 -18.24
CA GLU A 27 55.62 -16.00 -18.94
C GLU A 27 56.82 -16.45 -18.08
N TYR A 28 56.83 -16.10 -16.80
CA TYR A 28 57.89 -16.50 -15.87
C TYR A 28 57.91 -18.00 -15.61
N ASN A 29 56.75 -18.66 -15.54
CA ASN A 29 56.66 -20.12 -15.46
C ASN A 29 57.18 -20.80 -16.73
N LEU A 30 56.88 -20.25 -17.91
CA LEU A 30 57.44 -20.73 -19.18
C LEU A 30 58.97 -20.59 -19.20
N LEU A 31 59.49 -19.44 -18.79
CA LEU A 31 60.93 -19.19 -18.69
C LEU A 31 61.62 -20.15 -17.70
N LEU A 32 61.01 -20.39 -16.54
CA LEU A 32 61.51 -21.33 -15.54
C LEU A 32 61.59 -22.76 -16.09
N SER A 33 60.57 -23.19 -16.86
CA SER A 33 60.57 -24.53 -17.48
C SER A 33 61.66 -24.72 -18.54
N SER A 34 62.20 -23.63 -19.11
CA SER A 34 63.21 -23.64 -20.18
C SER A 34 64.63 -23.39 -19.69
N THR A 35 64.82 -22.98 -18.43
CA THR A 35 66.12 -22.53 -17.89
C THR A 35 66.81 -23.65 -17.12
N ILE A 36 68.11 -23.84 -17.35
CA ILE A 36 68.94 -24.89 -16.71
C ILE A 36 69.90 -24.29 -15.66
N ASP A 37 70.10 -22.97 -15.69
CA ASP A 37 71.03 -22.24 -14.83
C ASP A 37 70.44 -22.00 -13.42
N GLU A 38 71.07 -22.55 -12.38
CA GLU A 38 70.57 -22.56 -11.00
C GLU A 38 70.36 -21.14 -10.43
N ASP A 39 71.32 -20.24 -10.63
CA ASP A 39 71.24 -18.85 -10.13
C ASP A 39 70.09 -18.08 -10.79
N LYS A 40 69.82 -18.36 -12.06
CA LYS A 40 68.72 -17.76 -12.81
C LYS A 40 67.37 -18.34 -12.39
N CYS A 41 67.30 -19.64 -12.14
CA CYS A 41 66.12 -20.30 -11.59
C CYS A 41 65.77 -19.75 -10.20
N GLN A 42 66.75 -19.51 -9.34
CA GLN A 42 66.52 -18.97 -8.00
C GLN A 42 65.95 -17.54 -8.05
N ARG A 43 66.47 -16.68 -8.93
CA ARG A 43 65.93 -15.33 -9.16
C ARG A 43 64.53 -15.35 -9.76
N LEU A 44 64.26 -16.26 -10.70
CA LEU A 44 62.93 -16.42 -11.29
C LEU A 44 61.92 -16.87 -10.23
N HIS A 45 62.30 -17.76 -9.32
CA HIS A 45 61.43 -18.23 -8.25
C HIS A 45 61.09 -17.12 -7.25
N GLN A 46 62.08 -16.32 -6.85
CA GLN A 46 61.86 -15.13 -6.01
C GLN A 46 60.93 -14.10 -6.69
N SER A 47 61.11 -13.90 -7.99
CA SER A 47 60.21 -13.02 -8.76
C SER A 47 58.80 -13.59 -8.83
N LEU A 48 58.64 -14.91 -8.99
CA LEU A 48 57.34 -15.57 -9.02
C LEU A 48 56.62 -15.45 -7.67
N GLU A 49 57.34 -15.65 -6.56
CA GLU A 49 56.81 -15.49 -5.20
C GLU A 49 56.32 -14.05 -4.97
N SER A 50 57.06 -13.04 -5.44
CA SER A 50 56.62 -11.64 -5.37
C SER A 50 55.39 -11.34 -6.23
N ILE A 51 55.24 -12.01 -7.38
CA ILE A 51 54.06 -11.88 -8.25
C ILE A 51 52.85 -12.57 -7.61
N ASP A 52 53.02 -13.77 -7.04
CA ASP A 52 51.95 -14.50 -6.35
C ASP A 52 51.45 -13.69 -5.13
N LEU A 53 52.35 -13.10 -4.33
CA LEU A 53 51.99 -12.16 -3.26
C LEU A 53 51.20 -10.95 -3.79
N GLY A 54 51.64 -10.34 -4.89
CA GLY A 54 50.93 -9.21 -5.50
C GLY A 54 49.54 -9.57 -6.04
N ILE A 55 49.37 -10.79 -6.55
CA ILE A 55 48.07 -11.31 -6.99
C ILE A 55 47.15 -11.52 -5.78
N ASP A 56 47.65 -12.14 -4.71
CA ASP A 56 46.88 -12.36 -3.48
C ASP A 56 46.44 -11.03 -2.85
N GLU A 57 47.32 -10.02 -2.80
CA GLU A 57 47.00 -8.66 -2.35
C GLU A 57 45.91 -8.00 -3.21
N ALA A 58 45.99 -8.15 -4.55
CA ALA A 58 44.99 -7.63 -5.47
C ALA A 58 43.62 -8.31 -5.29
N PHE A 59 43.59 -9.62 -5.01
CA PHE A 59 42.36 -10.34 -4.70
C PHE A 59 41.72 -9.85 -3.40
N VAL A 60 42.51 -9.67 -2.34
CA VAL A 60 42.01 -9.13 -1.06
C VAL A 60 41.41 -7.74 -1.25
N MET A 61 42.06 -6.89 -2.05
CA MET A 61 41.55 -5.54 -2.35
C MET A 61 40.24 -5.57 -3.14
N LEU A 62 40.08 -6.52 -4.07
CA LEU A 62 38.84 -6.69 -4.83
C LEU A 62 37.68 -7.20 -3.94
N GLU A 63 37.97 -8.16 -3.06
CA GLU A 63 36.97 -8.70 -2.13
C GLU A 63 36.54 -7.63 -1.11
N LEU A 64 37.50 -6.84 -0.60
CA LEU A 64 37.22 -5.70 0.28
C LEU A 64 36.31 -4.69 -0.41
N ASP A 65 36.56 -4.36 -1.67
CA ASP A 65 35.73 -3.43 -2.42
C ASP A 65 34.30 -3.97 -2.62
N ASN A 66 34.15 -5.24 -2.97
CA ASN A 66 32.83 -5.90 -3.05
C ASN A 66 32.09 -5.86 -1.70
N HIS A 67 32.79 -6.07 -0.58
CA HIS A 67 32.20 -5.92 0.75
C HIS A 67 31.79 -4.47 1.04
N LEU A 68 32.58 -3.48 0.64
CA LEU A 68 32.24 -2.06 0.78
C LEU A 68 31.02 -1.67 -0.07
N GLU A 69 30.93 -2.12 -1.33
CA GLU A 69 29.75 -1.90 -2.17
C GLU A 69 28.48 -2.49 -1.56
N ASN A 70 28.57 -3.69 -0.98
CA ASN A 70 27.45 -4.31 -0.27
C ASN A 70 27.02 -3.49 0.95
N LEU A 71 27.97 -3.04 1.77
CA LEU A 71 27.70 -2.17 2.93
C LEU A 71 27.08 -0.83 2.50
N ASP A 72 27.58 -0.20 1.45
CA ASP A 72 27.03 1.06 0.92
C ASP A 72 25.58 0.85 0.42
N SER A 73 25.30 -0.29 -0.22
CA SER A 73 23.94 -0.65 -0.63
C SER A 73 23.00 -0.85 0.56
N GLU A 74 23.50 -1.40 1.67
CA GLU A 74 22.73 -1.62 2.90
C GLU A 74 22.48 -0.32 3.65
N ILE A 75 23.49 0.55 3.75
CA ILE A 75 23.35 1.91 4.27
C ILE A 75 22.30 2.68 3.47
N HIS A 76 22.31 2.57 2.14
CA HIS A 76 21.33 3.21 1.29
C HIS A 76 19.90 2.69 1.57
N LYS A 77 19.72 1.37 1.69
CA LYS A 77 18.43 0.75 2.04
C LYS A 77 17.91 1.22 3.40
N LEU A 78 18.77 1.20 4.43
CA LEU A 78 18.41 1.64 5.77
C LEU A 78 18.07 3.14 5.82
N THR A 79 18.79 3.97 5.06
CA THR A 79 18.51 5.41 4.94
C THR A 79 17.10 5.64 4.38
N LEU A 80 16.73 4.91 3.31
CA LEU A 80 15.40 4.98 2.73
C LEU A 80 14.32 4.47 3.70
N GLN A 81 14.61 3.43 4.48
CA GLN A 81 13.69 2.92 5.49
C GLN A 81 13.43 3.94 6.60
N VAL A 82 14.49 4.58 7.12
CA VAL A 82 14.37 5.66 8.12
C VAL A 82 13.57 6.83 7.57
N GLN A 83 13.81 7.23 6.31
CA GLN A 83 13.04 8.29 5.66
C GLN A 83 11.55 7.93 5.53
N ARG A 84 11.22 6.69 5.15
CA ARG A 84 9.82 6.23 5.09
C ARG A 84 9.17 6.25 6.48
N LEU A 85 9.83 5.70 7.49
CA LEU A 85 9.27 5.64 8.86
C LEU A 85 9.10 7.04 9.47
N THR A 86 10.00 7.97 9.19
CA THR A 86 9.84 9.36 9.65
C THR A 86 8.66 10.05 8.97
N GLN A 87 8.46 9.83 7.66
CA GLN A 87 7.28 10.34 6.95
C GLN A 87 5.98 9.72 7.50
N GLU A 88 5.95 8.41 7.72
CA GLU A 88 4.80 7.71 8.29
C GLU A 88 4.47 8.22 9.71
N ASN A 89 5.48 8.40 10.56
CA ASN A 89 5.30 8.99 11.88
C ASN A 89 4.77 10.43 11.83
N SER A 90 5.24 11.25 10.89
CA SER A 90 4.70 12.60 10.68
C SER A 90 3.23 12.53 10.31
N TRP A 91 2.87 11.66 9.36
CA TRP A 91 1.50 11.50 8.92
C TRP A 91 0.58 11.00 10.04
N LEU A 92 1.02 10.02 10.84
CA LEU A 92 0.25 9.51 11.98
C LEU A 92 0.00 10.58 13.03
N ARG A 93 0.96 11.49 13.27
CA ARG A 93 0.77 12.62 14.18
C ARG A 93 -0.28 13.60 13.66
N ASP A 94 -0.26 13.90 12.35
CA ASP A 94 -1.23 14.79 11.73
C ASP A 94 -2.66 14.18 11.76
N GLU A 95 -2.78 12.88 11.47
CA GLU A 95 -4.05 12.16 11.54
C GLU A 95 -4.58 12.10 12.99
N LEU A 96 -3.70 11.85 13.98
CA LEU A 96 -4.08 11.88 15.39
C LEU A 96 -4.60 13.28 15.77
N SER A 97 -3.87 14.33 15.41
CA SER A 97 -4.31 15.71 15.67
C SER A 97 -5.67 16.04 15.04
N LEU A 98 -5.93 15.54 13.83
CA LEU A 98 -7.20 15.72 13.15
C LEU A 98 -8.35 14.99 13.88
N THR A 99 -8.12 13.75 14.30
CA THR A 99 -9.11 12.99 15.06
C THR A 99 -9.42 13.60 16.42
N GLU A 100 -8.41 14.10 17.13
CA GLU A 100 -8.57 14.85 18.38
C GLU A 100 -9.42 16.10 18.17
N LYS A 101 -9.18 16.86 17.11
CA LYS A 101 -9.99 18.04 16.76
C LYS A 101 -11.44 17.67 16.48
N ASN A 102 -11.69 16.61 15.71
CA ASN A 102 -13.04 16.14 15.41
C ASN A 102 -13.78 15.70 16.68
N LEU A 103 -13.08 14.97 17.56
CA LEU A 103 -13.63 14.58 18.86
C LEU A 103 -14.01 15.81 19.68
N GLN A 104 -13.12 16.81 19.77
CA GLN A 104 -13.39 18.05 20.48
C GLN A 104 -14.64 18.76 19.93
N THR A 105 -14.78 18.87 18.61
CA THR A 105 -15.97 19.49 17.99
C THR A 105 -17.25 18.70 18.28
N SER A 106 -17.20 17.37 18.23
CA SER A 106 -18.34 16.51 18.57
C SER A 106 -18.73 16.63 20.04
N THR A 107 -17.75 16.69 20.95
CA THR A 107 -18.00 16.91 22.37
C THR A 107 -18.60 18.28 22.66
N GLN A 108 -18.18 19.32 21.93
CA GLN A 108 -18.76 20.66 22.06
C GLN A 108 -20.23 20.65 21.62
N ILE A 109 -20.51 20.09 20.44
CA ILE A 109 -21.87 19.96 19.91
C ILE A 109 -22.77 19.19 20.90
N ARG A 110 -22.26 18.10 21.48
CA ARG A 110 -22.99 17.35 22.51
C ARG A 110 -23.30 18.18 23.74
N GLN A 111 -22.34 18.96 24.25
CA GLN A 111 -22.57 19.85 25.38
C GLN A 111 -23.59 20.94 25.07
N ASP A 112 -23.59 21.46 23.85
CA ASP A 112 -24.58 22.45 23.40
C ASP A 112 -25.98 21.83 23.37
N TYR A 113 -26.12 20.59 22.88
CA TYR A 113 -27.39 19.86 22.96
C TYR A 113 -27.83 19.55 24.40
N GLU A 114 -26.90 19.17 25.29
CA GLU A 114 -27.21 18.94 26.70
C GLU A 114 -27.72 20.24 27.36
N ARG A 115 -27.11 21.39 27.05
CA ARG A 115 -27.61 22.71 27.48
C ARG A 115 -29.01 23.00 26.96
N ASP A 116 -29.27 22.75 25.68
CA ASP A 116 -30.59 23.00 25.09
C ASP A 116 -31.68 22.15 25.76
N ILE A 117 -31.36 20.90 26.07
CA ILE A 117 -32.26 19.99 26.80
C ILE A 117 -32.54 20.52 28.22
N ASP A 118 -31.50 20.98 28.93
CA ASP A 118 -31.65 21.56 30.28
C ASP A 118 -32.53 22.82 30.26
N LEU A 119 -32.34 23.69 29.26
CA LEU A 119 -33.18 24.89 29.05
C LEU A 119 -34.65 24.53 28.76
N LEU A 120 -34.88 23.51 27.93
CA LEU A 120 -36.23 22.99 27.66
C LEU A 120 -36.89 22.47 28.93
N ASN A 121 -36.16 21.71 29.76
CA ASN A 121 -36.66 21.20 31.02
C ASN A 121 -36.99 22.31 32.02
N GLU A 122 -36.17 23.36 32.14
CA GLU A 122 -36.50 24.54 32.96
C GLU A 122 -37.76 25.28 32.47
N SER A 123 -37.94 25.41 31.15
CA SER A 123 -39.14 26.01 30.58
C SER A 123 -40.41 25.20 30.86
N LEU A 124 -40.31 23.86 30.88
CA LEU A 124 -41.42 22.97 31.23
C LEU A 124 -41.80 23.07 32.71
N ILE A 125 -40.82 23.22 33.60
CA ILE A 125 -41.06 23.42 35.05
C ILE A 125 -41.69 24.80 35.34
N SER A 126 -41.51 25.77 34.44
CA SER A 126 -42.04 27.13 34.58
C SER A 126 -43.50 27.31 34.14
N SER A 127 -44.10 26.33 33.46
CA SER A 127 -45.53 26.31 33.12
C SER A 127 -46.36 25.74 34.29
N PRO A 128 -47.34 26.49 34.85
CA PRO A 128 -48.11 26.00 35.99
C PRO A 128 -49.11 24.94 35.54
N SER A 129 -49.14 23.84 36.29
CA SER A 129 -50.10 22.76 36.19
C SER A 129 -51.55 23.26 36.26
N THR A 130 -52.36 22.94 35.26
CA THR A 130 -53.81 22.82 35.45
C THR A 130 -54.22 21.42 35.01
N SER A 131 -54.74 20.68 35.98
CA SER A 131 -55.44 19.41 35.87
C SER A 131 -56.52 19.48 34.78
N ASP A 132 -56.65 18.43 33.97
CA ASP A 132 -57.93 17.70 33.95
C ASP A 132 -57.77 16.34 33.27
N ASN A 133 -58.38 15.35 33.92
CA ASN A 133 -58.54 13.97 33.49
C ASN A 133 -59.17 13.88 32.09
N PHE A 134 -58.76 12.91 31.25
CA PHE A 134 -59.73 12.13 30.49
C PHE A 134 -59.18 10.76 30.10
N GLU A 135 -60.04 9.78 30.29
CA GLU A 135 -59.83 8.34 30.22
C GLU A 135 -59.41 7.83 28.84
N LEU A 136 -58.65 6.72 28.88
CA LEU A 136 -58.39 5.83 27.76
C LEU A 136 -59.70 5.41 27.08
N THR A 137 -59.88 5.77 25.81
CA THR A 137 -60.74 5.02 24.90
C THR A 137 -59.99 4.70 23.61
N ASN A 138 -59.70 3.42 23.43
CA ASN A 138 -59.30 2.84 22.15
C ASN A 138 -60.48 2.95 21.16
N SER A 139 -60.26 3.51 19.97
CA SER A 139 -60.84 3.00 18.72
C SER A 139 -60.25 3.68 17.48
N VAL A 140 -59.44 2.92 16.74
CA VAL A 140 -59.64 2.56 15.32
C VAL A 140 -59.90 3.69 14.29
N ASP A 141 -58.91 3.79 13.38
CA ASP A 141 -59.00 3.97 11.92
C ASP A 141 -59.00 5.34 11.20
N ILE A 142 -57.93 5.47 10.38
CA ILE A 142 -57.92 5.69 8.92
C ILE A 142 -57.97 7.14 8.37
N ASN A 143 -56.89 7.42 7.63
CA ASN A 143 -56.69 8.35 6.52
C ASN A 143 -56.70 9.85 6.75
N THR A 144 -55.57 10.48 6.42
CA THR A 144 -55.58 11.78 5.73
C THR A 144 -54.67 11.74 4.51
N ASP A 145 -55.33 12.01 3.38
CA ASP A 145 -54.78 12.28 2.07
C ASP A 145 -53.83 13.51 2.08
N THR A 146 -52.80 13.37 1.24
CA THR A 146 -51.96 14.38 0.54
C THR A 146 -52.57 15.78 0.36
N PRO A 147 -51.80 16.90 0.26
CA PRO A 147 -50.84 17.08 -0.84
C PRO A 147 -49.55 17.91 -0.61
N ILE A 148 -48.57 17.48 -1.39
CA ILE A 148 -47.33 18.11 -1.84
C ILE A 148 -47.65 19.42 -2.58
N GLU A 149 -46.91 20.48 -2.30
CA GLU A 149 -46.07 21.22 -3.27
C GLU A 149 -45.55 22.53 -2.65
N THR A 150 -44.23 22.65 -2.55
CA THR A 150 -43.51 23.79 -3.16
C THR A 150 -42.07 23.36 -3.46
N LYS A 151 -41.78 23.29 -4.76
CA LYS A 151 -40.46 23.27 -5.42
C LYS A 151 -39.69 24.53 -5.01
N GLU A 152 -38.41 24.45 -4.70
CA GLU A 152 -37.24 24.74 -5.56
C GLU A 152 -36.04 24.74 -4.59
N GLN A 153 -34.85 24.19 -4.83
CA GLN A 153 -34.00 24.24 -6.02
C GLN A 153 -32.99 23.08 -5.97
N ILE A 154 -32.64 22.62 -7.16
CA ILE A 154 -31.59 21.66 -7.45
C ILE A 154 -30.23 22.27 -7.09
N GLN A 155 -29.51 21.62 -6.18
CA GLN A 155 -28.06 21.69 -6.18
C GLN A 155 -27.53 20.26 -6.13
N ILE A 156 -27.01 19.83 -7.29
CA ILE A 156 -26.36 18.55 -7.51
C ILE A 156 -25.10 18.55 -6.62
N ASN A 157 -25.21 18.01 -5.41
CA ASN A 157 -24.06 17.53 -4.65
C ASN A 157 -24.02 16.02 -4.84
N SER A 158 -23.11 15.58 -5.70
CA SER A 158 -22.67 14.21 -5.87
C SER A 158 -21.93 13.72 -4.63
N ASN A 159 -22.65 13.62 -3.50
CA ASN A 159 -22.17 12.99 -2.27
C ASN A 159 -22.99 11.71 -2.05
N SER A 160 -22.90 10.77 -2.97
CA SER A 160 -23.17 9.37 -2.65
C SER A 160 -21.92 8.80 -1.98
N GLU A 161 -21.67 9.19 -0.74
CA GLU A 161 -20.78 8.45 0.14
C GLU A 161 -21.40 7.07 0.34
N THR A 162 -20.97 6.11 -0.47
CA THR A 162 -21.27 4.71 -0.25
C THR A 162 -20.62 4.31 1.07
N LYS A 163 -21.45 4.32 2.12
CA LYS A 163 -21.28 3.64 3.43
C LYS A 163 -21.02 2.13 3.25
N ASN A 164 -19.90 1.77 2.64
CA ASN A 164 -19.40 0.40 2.49
C ASN A 164 -17.89 0.32 2.84
N HIS A 165 -17.33 1.34 3.50
CA HIS A 165 -15.93 1.39 3.92
C HIS A 165 -15.77 1.05 5.41
N SER A 166 -15.93 -0.22 5.75
CA SER A 166 -15.53 -0.75 7.06
C SER A 166 -14.81 -2.08 6.80
N GLU A 167 -13.52 -2.29 7.06
CA GLU A 167 -12.49 -1.55 7.77
C GLU A 167 -11.24 -1.60 6.88
N ILE A 168 -10.78 -0.46 6.37
CA ILE A 168 -9.44 -0.40 5.78
C ILE A 168 -8.51 -0.08 6.94
N PRO A 169 -7.56 -0.98 7.29
CA PRO A 169 -6.58 -0.70 8.32
C PRO A 169 -5.96 0.68 8.13
N PRO A 170 -5.71 1.47 9.20
CA PRO A 170 -5.20 2.84 9.08
C PRO A 170 -3.97 2.95 8.18
N ARG A 171 -3.07 1.95 8.24
CA ARG A 171 -1.88 1.82 7.37
C ARG A 171 -2.17 1.82 5.87
N PHE A 172 -3.35 1.37 5.45
CA PHE A 172 -3.75 1.32 4.03
C PHE A 172 -4.63 2.48 3.64
N ARG A 173 -5.05 3.36 4.57
CA ARG A 173 -5.93 4.49 4.23
C ARG A 173 -5.26 5.47 3.28
N THR A 174 -3.99 5.80 3.52
CA THR A 174 -3.21 6.71 2.66
C THR A 174 -3.03 6.13 1.26
N LEU A 175 -2.59 4.87 1.19
CA LEU A 175 -2.43 4.16 -0.08
C LEU A 175 -3.77 4.04 -0.81
N HIS A 176 -4.85 3.70 -0.10
CA HIS A 176 -6.19 3.61 -0.65
C HIS A 176 -6.65 4.96 -1.23
N ASN A 177 -6.48 6.05 -0.49
CA ASN A 177 -6.85 7.39 -0.93
C ASN A 177 -6.04 7.81 -2.16
N LEU A 178 -4.74 7.53 -2.17
CA LEU A 178 -3.87 7.82 -3.31
C LEU A 178 -4.26 7.01 -4.55
N VAL A 179 -4.59 5.73 -4.37
CA VAL A 179 -5.06 4.85 -5.43
C VAL A 179 -6.41 5.33 -5.99
N ILE A 180 -7.34 5.75 -5.14
CA ILE A 180 -8.61 6.35 -5.56
C ILE A 180 -8.35 7.63 -6.35
N GLN A 181 -7.46 8.51 -5.87
CA GLN A 181 -7.14 9.76 -6.54
C GLN A 181 -6.57 9.51 -7.95
N TYR A 182 -5.65 8.56 -8.09
CA TYR A 182 -5.11 8.17 -9.39
C TYR A 182 -6.16 7.51 -10.29
N ALA A 183 -7.06 6.69 -9.73
CA ALA A 183 -8.15 6.07 -10.47
C ALA A 183 -9.18 7.11 -10.97
N GLN A 184 -9.52 8.11 -10.16
CA GLN A 184 -10.39 9.23 -10.54
C GLN A 184 -9.75 10.11 -11.61
N ALA A 185 -8.42 10.29 -11.56
CA ALA A 185 -7.65 10.99 -12.59
C ALA A 185 -7.45 10.15 -13.88
N GLY A 186 -7.95 8.92 -13.93
CA GLY A 186 -7.79 8.01 -15.07
C GLY A 186 -6.36 7.46 -15.25
N ARG A 187 -5.44 7.72 -14.30
CA ARG A 187 -4.03 7.27 -14.33
C ARG A 187 -3.88 5.87 -13.77
N TYR A 188 -4.54 4.91 -14.42
CA TYR A 188 -4.50 3.50 -14.01
C TYR A 188 -3.12 2.85 -14.14
N GLU A 189 -2.27 3.38 -15.01
CA GLU A 189 -0.89 2.96 -15.21
C GLU A 189 -0.01 3.17 -13.98
N VAL A 190 -0.38 4.09 -13.09
CA VAL A 190 0.32 4.33 -11.83
C VAL A 190 -0.38 3.62 -10.66
N ALA A 191 -1.72 3.62 -10.66
CA ALA A 191 -2.50 3.01 -9.59
C ALA A 191 -2.30 1.48 -9.49
N VAL A 192 -2.28 0.77 -10.63
CA VAL A 192 -2.17 -0.70 -10.63
C VAL A 192 -0.79 -1.17 -10.15
N PRO A 193 0.35 -0.64 -10.64
CA PRO A 193 1.67 -1.03 -10.14
C PRO A 193 1.84 -0.70 -8.66
N LEU A 194 1.33 0.45 -8.19
CA LEU A 194 1.40 0.83 -6.78
C LEU A 194 0.69 -0.20 -5.88
N CYS A 195 -0.52 -0.63 -6.27
CA CYS A 195 -1.24 -1.69 -5.55
C CYS A 195 -0.52 -3.04 -5.62
N ARG A 196 0.05 -3.42 -6.78
CA ARG A 196 0.79 -4.68 -6.90
C ARG A 196 2.05 -4.70 -6.03
N GLN A 197 2.83 -3.62 -6.05
CA GLN A 197 4.02 -3.51 -5.22
C GLN A 197 3.67 -3.60 -3.73
N ALA A 198 2.61 -2.91 -3.29
CA ALA A 198 2.16 -3.01 -1.91
C ALA A 198 1.67 -4.42 -1.54
N LEU A 199 1.07 -5.14 -2.49
CA LEU A 199 0.65 -6.53 -2.30
C LEU A 199 1.85 -7.47 -2.18
N GLU A 200 2.86 -7.33 -3.04
CA GLU A 200 4.11 -8.11 -2.96
C GLU A 200 4.86 -7.86 -1.63
N ASP A 201 4.92 -6.61 -1.18
CA ASP A 201 5.54 -6.25 0.10
C ASP A 201 4.78 -6.90 1.28
N LEU A 202 3.44 -6.95 1.22
CA LEU A 202 2.61 -7.60 2.24
C LEU A 202 2.76 -9.12 2.23
N GLU A 203 2.81 -9.74 1.05
CA GLU A 203 3.01 -11.18 0.92
C GLU A 203 4.38 -11.62 1.45
N LYS A 204 5.43 -10.82 1.20
CA LYS A 204 6.78 -11.10 1.74
C LYS A 204 6.84 -10.97 3.26
N THR A 205 6.09 -10.05 3.85
CA THR A 205 6.17 -9.73 5.28
C THR A 205 5.23 -10.57 6.14
N HIS A 206 3.99 -10.78 5.68
CA HIS A 206 2.93 -11.43 6.48
C HIS A 206 2.47 -12.76 5.89
N GLY A 207 2.89 -13.11 4.68
CA GLY A 207 2.39 -14.27 3.95
C GLY A 207 1.04 -14.02 3.28
N HIS A 208 0.74 -14.85 2.27
CA HIS A 208 -0.45 -14.70 1.42
C HIS A 208 -1.79 -14.89 2.16
N THR A 209 -1.80 -15.55 3.31
CA THR A 209 -3.01 -15.78 4.10
C THR A 209 -3.39 -14.62 5.01
N HIS A 210 -2.67 -13.49 5.02
CA HIS A 210 -2.95 -12.41 5.98
C HIS A 210 -4.19 -11.57 5.60
N PRO A 211 -5.02 -11.11 6.56
CA PRO A 211 -6.19 -10.25 6.28
C PRO A 211 -5.86 -8.94 5.54
N ASP A 212 -4.63 -8.46 5.65
CA ASP A 212 -4.15 -7.30 4.91
C ASP A 212 -4.00 -7.56 3.42
N VAL A 213 -3.52 -8.75 3.05
CA VAL A 213 -3.41 -9.16 1.65
C VAL A 213 -4.81 -9.18 1.05
N ALA A 214 -5.79 -9.74 1.76
CA ALA A 214 -7.18 -9.70 1.33
C ALA A 214 -7.73 -8.26 1.18
N THR A 215 -7.31 -7.34 2.06
CA THR A 215 -7.72 -5.94 1.99
C THR A 215 -7.09 -5.23 0.79
N MET A 216 -5.81 -5.50 0.50
CA MET A 216 -5.13 -4.96 -0.66
C MET A 216 -5.68 -5.53 -1.98
N LEU A 217 -5.99 -6.83 -2.02
CA LEU A 217 -6.69 -7.47 -3.15
C LEU A 217 -8.05 -6.83 -3.41
N ASN A 218 -8.82 -6.52 -2.36
CA ASN A 218 -10.10 -5.82 -2.49
C ASN A 218 -9.90 -4.39 -3.06
N ILE A 219 -8.86 -3.66 -2.64
CA ILE A 219 -8.54 -2.33 -3.20
C ILE A 219 -8.19 -2.43 -4.69
N LEU A 220 -7.33 -3.38 -5.06
CA LEU A 220 -6.94 -3.61 -6.45
C LEU A 220 -8.14 -4.01 -7.33
N ALA A 221 -9.06 -4.83 -6.80
CA ALA A 221 -10.28 -5.21 -7.50
C ALA A 221 -11.20 -4.02 -7.79
N LEU A 222 -11.28 -3.04 -6.89
CA LEU A 222 -12.03 -1.79 -7.12
C LEU A 222 -11.39 -0.97 -8.25
N VAL A 223 -10.06 -0.91 -8.32
CA VAL A 223 -9.36 -0.24 -9.42
C VAL A 223 -9.65 -0.91 -10.77
N TYR A 224 -9.66 -2.25 -10.81
CA TYR A 224 -10.00 -2.99 -12.03
C TYR A 224 -11.48 -2.86 -12.43
N ARG A 225 -12.38 -2.77 -11.45
CA ARG A 225 -13.79 -2.44 -11.70
C ARG A 225 -13.92 -1.11 -12.42
N ASP A 226 -13.18 -0.10 -11.97
CA ASP A 226 -13.25 1.24 -12.55
C ASP A 226 -12.63 1.27 -13.96
N GLN A 227 -11.71 0.35 -14.28
CA GLN A 227 -11.22 0.07 -15.64
C GLN A 227 -12.17 -0.78 -16.51
N ASN A 228 -13.36 -1.16 -16.02
CA ASN A 228 -14.27 -2.13 -16.66
C ASN A 228 -13.67 -3.53 -16.87
N LYS A 229 -12.59 -3.88 -16.18
CA LYS A 229 -11.94 -5.20 -16.18
C LYS A 229 -12.61 -6.12 -15.16
N PHE A 230 -13.88 -6.47 -15.43
CA PHE A 230 -14.72 -7.21 -14.50
C PHE A 230 -14.26 -8.65 -14.25
N LYS A 231 -13.54 -9.28 -15.18
CA LYS A 231 -13.08 -10.67 -15.00
C LYS A 231 -11.95 -10.72 -13.97
N GLU A 232 -10.99 -9.82 -14.11
CA GLU A 232 -9.84 -9.68 -13.21
C GLU A 232 -10.30 -9.23 -11.82
N ALA A 233 -11.22 -8.26 -11.75
CA ALA A 233 -11.79 -7.81 -10.47
C ALA A 233 -12.51 -8.94 -9.71
N LEU A 234 -13.25 -9.80 -10.42
CA LEU A 234 -13.93 -10.96 -9.80
C LEU A 234 -12.92 -11.96 -9.23
N GLN A 235 -11.86 -12.29 -9.98
CA GLN A 235 -10.83 -13.22 -9.53
C GLN A 235 -10.17 -12.74 -8.23
N LEU A 236 -9.79 -11.46 -8.18
CA LEU A 236 -9.15 -10.88 -6.99
C LEU A 236 -10.07 -10.83 -5.77
N LEU A 237 -11.36 -10.56 -5.97
CA LEU A 237 -12.33 -10.58 -4.87
C LEU A 237 -12.65 -12.00 -4.39
N THR A 238 -12.66 -13.00 -5.28
CA THR A 238 -12.81 -14.39 -4.87
C THR A 238 -11.60 -14.84 -4.05
N GLU A 239 -10.39 -14.43 -4.44
CA GLU A 239 -9.18 -14.72 -3.69
C GLU A 239 -9.22 -14.03 -2.31
N ALA A 240 -9.56 -12.74 -2.26
CA ALA A 240 -9.73 -12.00 -1.01
C ALA A 240 -10.79 -12.63 -0.08
N LEU A 241 -11.88 -13.16 -0.65
CA LEU A 241 -12.91 -13.89 0.09
C LEU A 241 -12.34 -15.16 0.72
N THR A 242 -11.62 -15.98 -0.06
CA THR A 242 -11.05 -17.24 0.49
C THR A 242 -10.03 -16.98 1.60
N ILE A 243 -9.26 -15.88 1.52
CA ILE A 243 -8.35 -15.48 2.58
C ILE A 243 -9.14 -15.05 3.82
N ARG A 244 -10.15 -14.17 3.66
CA ARG A 244 -10.96 -13.67 4.77
C ARG A 244 -11.76 -14.77 5.47
N GLU A 245 -12.29 -15.74 4.73
CA GLU A 245 -12.99 -16.90 5.31
C GLU A 245 -12.03 -17.76 6.15
N LYS A 246 -10.79 -17.98 5.66
CA LYS A 246 -9.78 -18.74 6.40
C LYS A 246 -9.29 -18.03 7.66
N THR A 247 -9.16 -16.70 7.63
CA THR A 247 -8.58 -15.95 8.76
C THR A 247 -9.57 -15.40 9.76
N LEU A 248 -10.74 -14.92 9.31
CA LEU A 248 -11.74 -14.27 10.17
C LEU A 248 -13.02 -15.11 10.38
N GLY A 249 -13.21 -16.16 9.58
CA GLY A 249 -14.43 -16.98 9.62
C GLY A 249 -15.60 -16.38 8.84
N HIS A 250 -16.62 -17.20 8.56
CA HIS A 250 -17.73 -16.84 7.66
C HIS A 250 -18.65 -15.72 8.18
N GLU A 251 -18.73 -15.53 9.50
CA GLU A 251 -19.61 -14.54 10.15
C GLU A 251 -18.99 -13.14 10.26
N HIS A 252 -17.75 -12.93 9.78
CA HIS A 252 -17.07 -11.65 9.95
C HIS A 252 -17.63 -10.56 9.01
N PRO A 253 -17.85 -9.31 9.48
CA PRO A 253 -18.32 -8.20 8.64
C PRO A 253 -17.50 -7.98 7.36
N ALA A 254 -16.19 -8.23 7.41
CA ALA A 254 -15.30 -8.15 6.24
C ALA A 254 -15.64 -9.19 5.15
N VAL A 255 -16.12 -10.39 5.50
CA VAL A 255 -16.57 -11.42 4.55
C VAL A 255 -17.85 -10.93 3.86
N ALA A 256 -18.82 -10.45 4.65
CA ALA A 256 -20.06 -9.86 4.12
C ALA A 256 -19.79 -8.68 3.18
N ALA A 257 -18.83 -7.81 3.49
CA ALA A 257 -18.42 -6.71 2.62
C ALA A 257 -17.82 -7.20 1.29
N THR A 258 -17.00 -8.26 1.32
CA THR A 258 -16.42 -8.86 0.10
C THR A 258 -17.50 -9.49 -0.78
N LEU A 259 -18.46 -10.19 -0.16
CA LEU A 259 -19.62 -10.75 -0.83
C LEU A 259 -20.51 -9.66 -1.45
N ASN A 260 -20.73 -8.55 -0.73
CA ASN A 260 -21.46 -7.40 -1.25
C ASN A 260 -20.76 -6.80 -2.47
N ASN A 261 -19.43 -6.63 -2.42
CA ASN A 261 -18.63 -6.16 -3.54
C ASN A 261 -18.70 -7.10 -4.75
N LEU A 262 -18.67 -8.42 -4.53
CA LEU A 262 -18.88 -9.43 -5.56
C LEU A 262 -20.28 -9.32 -6.18
N ALA A 263 -21.33 -9.18 -5.37
CA ALA A 263 -22.71 -9.03 -5.84
C ALA A 263 -22.87 -7.78 -6.73
N VAL A 264 -22.30 -6.65 -6.32
CA VAL A 264 -22.29 -5.40 -7.10
C VAL A 264 -21.59 -5.60 -8.45
N LEU A 265 -20.47 -6.34 -8.50
CA LEU A 265 -19.77 -6.64 -9.75
C LEU A 265 -20.59 -7.54 -10.68
N TYR A 266 -21.23 -8.57 -10.14
CA TYR A 266 -22.11 -9.44 -10.93
C TYR A 266 -23.31 -8.67 -11.50
N GLY A 267 -23.93 -7.80 -10.70
CA GLY A 267 -25.02 -6.92 -11.14
C GLY A 267 -24.60 -6.00 -12.28
N LYS A 268 -23.43 -5.34 -12.16
CA LYS A 268 -22.89 -4.50 -13.24
C LYS A 268 -22.60 -5.31 -14.50
N LYS A 269 -21.96 -6.48 -14.38
CA LYS A 269 -21.63 -7.36 -15.52
C LYS A 269 -22.87 -7.83 -16.29
N ASN A 270 -23.95 -8.19 -15.61
CA ASN A 270 -25.19 -8.61 -16.26
C ASN A 270 -25.88 -7.45 -16.99
N ARG A 271 -25.90 -6.25 -16.40
CA ARG A 271 -26.41 -5.05 -17.07
C ARG A 271 -25.63 -4.68 -18.32
N TYR A 272 -24.30 -4.88 -18.33
CA TYR A 272 -23.48 -4.69 -19.55
C TYR A 272 -23.73 -5.77 -20.61
N LYS A 273 -23.95 -7.03 -20.19
CA LYS A 273 -24.33 -8.10 -21.14
C LYS A 273 -25.71 -7.83 -21.76
N GLU A 274 -26.65 -7.32 -20.99
CA GLU A 274 -27.99 -6.93 -21.46
C GLU A 274 -27.91 -5.70 -22.36
N ALA A 275 -27.14 -4.67 -22.00
CA ALA A 275 -26.92 -3.49 -22.84
C ALA A 275 -26.21 -3.83 -24.16
N GLY A 276 -25.22 -4.73 -24.13
CA GLY A 276 -24.55 -5.23 -25.33
C GLY A 276 -25.51 -5.97 -26.27
N LYS A 277 -26.38 -6.83 -25.73
CA LYS A 277 -27.44 -7.50 -26.50
C LYS A 277 -28.47 -6.53 -27.07
N ALA A 278 -28.88 -5.53 -26.29
CA ALA A 278 -29.84 -4.50 -26.72
C ALA A 278 -29.26 -3.62 -27.83
N SER A 279 -27.98 -3.25 -27.75
CA SER A 279 -27.27 -2.49 -28.79
C SER A 279 -27.17 -3.28 -30.11
N THR A 280 -26.86 -4.58 -30.04
CA THR A 280 -26.80 -5.45 -31.23
C THR A 280 -28.18 -5.80 -31.82
N ALA A 281 -29.27 -5.58 -31.08
CA ALA A 281 -30.64 -5.82 -31.55
C ALA A 281 -31.29 -4.58 -32.20
N ILE A 282 -30.60 -3.42 -32.16
CA ILE A 282 -31.04 -2.15 -32.75
C ILE A 282 -30.45 -1.94 -34.18
N PHE A 283 -29.60 -2.85 -34.64
CA PHE A 283 -29.16 -2.95 -36.04
C PHE A 283 -29.69 -4.23 -36.67
#